data_AF-A0A4W2HMW4-F1
#
_entry.id   AF-A0A4W2HMW4-F1
#
_cell.length_a   1.000
_cell.length_b   1.000
_cell.length_c   1.000
_cell.angle_alpha   90.00
_cell.angle_beta   90.00
_cell.angle_gamma   90.00
#
_symmetry.space_group_name_H-M   'P 1'
#
loop_
_entity.id
_entity.type
_entity.pdbx_description
1 polymer ?
#
loop_
_entity_poly.entity_id
_entity_poly.type
_entity_poly.pdbx_seq_one_letter_code
_entity_poly.pdbx_strand_id
1 'polypeptide(L)'
;MRPQLSLLLGVRFLEKPIRVSAVPGFKVFPDPPNSASFQTQRTRVMGPRALLLLLSGVLVLTETRAGFHSLRYFYTAVSRPGLGEPRFIAVGYVDDTQFVRFDSDAANPREEPRAPWMEQEGPEYWDRNTRIYKDTAQNFRVGLNNLRGYYDQSEAGSHTLQWMSGCDVGPDGRLLRGFMQFAYDGRDYIALNEDLRSWTAADTAAQISKRKWEAADYAESLRNYLEGTCVEWLRRYLETGKDTLLRADPPKAHVTHHPISEREVTLRCWALGFYPEEISLTWQRDGEDQTHDMELVETRPSGDGNFQKWAALVVPSGEEQRYTCRVQHEGLQEPLTLKWTKEGRGAGASSQIKQEPFGTQFSKVRTQAEGRAPTLSSTEPPQTSFLIMGIILVWFSSWWLWWLEL
;
A
#
# COMPACT_ATOMS: atom_id res chain seq x y z
N MET A 1 18.70 12.59 -33.66
CA MET A 1 19.12 13.37 -32.48
C MET A 1 18.36 12.81 -31.28
N ARG A 2 19.09 12.37 -30.25
CA ARG A 2 18.55 11.72 -29.04
C ARG A 2 17.64 12.68 -28.25
N PRO A 3 16.54 12.22 -27.65
CA PRO A 3 15.74 13.04 -26.75
C PRO A 3 16.38 13.09 -25.36
N GLN A 4 16.34 14.27 -24.75
CA GLN A 4 16.75 14.54 -23.38
C GLN A 4 15.81 13.87 -22.37
N LEU A 5 16.41 13.36 -21.31
CA LEU A 5 15.79 12.91 -20.07
C LEU A 5 14.73 13.91 -19.57
N SER A 6 13.53 13.40 -19.33
CA SER A 6 12.62 13.94 -18.33
C SER A 6 12.59 12.96 -17.15
N LEU A 7 13.37 13.27 -16.11
CA LEU A 7 13.15 12.77 -14.75
C LEU A 7 11.80 13.30 -14.29
N LEU A 8 10.78 12.45 -14.33
CA LEU A 8 9.50 12.68 -13.67
C LEU A 8 9.47 11.79 -12.44
N LEU A 9 9.95 12.33 -11.31
CA LEU A 9 9.58 11.83 -9.99
C LEU A 9 8.07 12.04 -9.84
N GLY A 10 7.31 10.99 -10.12
CA GLY A 10 5.86 10.96 -10.02
C GLY A 10 5.40 10.99 -8.56
N VAL A 11 4.89 12.14 -8.14
CA VAL A 11 3.75 12.36 -7.21
C VAL A 11 3.71 11.63 -5.84
N ARG A 12 3.80 12.47 -4.78
CA ARG A 12 3.19 12.41 -3.41
C ARG A 12 3.53 11.24 -2.48
N PHE A 13 4.47 11.47 -1.57
CA PHE A 13 4.61 10.70 -0.34
C PHE A 13 3.39 10.91 0.58
N LEU A 14 2.47 9.93 0.58
CA LEU A 14 1.58 9.53 1.69
C LEU A 14 0.73 8.34 1.23
N GLU A 15 1.23 7.11 1.35
CA GLU A 15 0.39 5.90 1.27
C GLU A 15 -0.12 5.46 2.68
N LYS A 16 -0.29 6.49 3.56
CA LYS A 16 -1.01 6.63 4.86
C LYS A 16 -0.37 5.97 6.11
N PRO A 17 -0.32 6.64 7.30
CA PRO A 17 -1.53 7.12 8.01
C PRO A 17 -1.51 8.55 8.58
N ILE A 18 -2.68 9.22 8.52
CA ILE A 18 -3.30 9.91 9.66
C ILE A 18 -4.80 9.57 9.63
N ARG A 19 -5.31 8.85 10.63
CA ARG A 19 -6.69 9.09 11.11
C ARG A 19 -6.60 9.57 12.54
N VAL A 20 -6.54 10.89 12.68
CA VAL A 20 -6.94 11.60 13.89
C VAL A 20 -8.09 12.49 13.45
N SER A 21 -9.28 12.10 13.90
CA SER A 21 -10.45 12.95 13.94
C SER A 21 -10.08 14.27 14.63
N ALA A 22 -10.43 15.38 13.98
CA ALA A 22 -10.56 16.73 14.55
C ALA A 22 -9.31 17.33 15.24
N VAL A 23 -8.59 18.15 14.47
CA VAL A 23 -7.96 19.37 15.02
C VAL A 23 -8.55 20.56 14.25
N PRO A 24 -9.33 21.45 14.89
CA PRO A 24 -9.98 22.57 14.21
C PRO A 24 -9.04 23.77 14.09
N GLY A 25 -9.13 24.45 12.95
CA GLY A 25 -8.68 25.82 12.76
C GLY A 25 -7.38 25.94 11.97
N PHE A 26 -7.50 26.29 10.69
CA PHE A 26 -7.10 27.60 10.16
C PHE A 26 -7.63 27.73 8.72
N LYS A 27 -8.43 28.77 8.50
CA LYS A 27 -8.92 29.18 7.17
C LYS A 27 -7.83 29.97 6.46
N VAL A 28 -7.55 29.65 5.21
CA VAL A 28 -6.96 30.59 4.25
C VAL A 28 -7.71 30.46 2.93
N PHE A 29 -8.27 31.59 2.49
CA PHE A 29 -8.99 31.74 1.22
C PHE A 29 -8.01 32.05 0.06
N PRO A 30 -8.42 31.80 -1.20
CA PRO A 30 -7.56 31.92 -2.38
C PRO A 30 -7.70 33.29 -3.07
N ASP A 31 -6.72 33.67 -3.89
CA ASP A 31 -6.88 34.65 -4.98
C ASP A 31 -5.90 34.34 -6.16
N PRO A 32 -6.39 34.31 -7.42
CA PRO A 32 -5.62 34.54 -8.66
C PRO A 32 -6.03 35.92 -9.27
N PRO A 33 -5.76 36.27 -10.56
CA PRO A 33 -4.75 35.85 -11.55
C PRO A 33 -3.96 37.06 -12.12
N ASN A 34 -2.97 36.84 -13.00
CA ASN A 34 -2.81 37.72 -14.16
C ASN A 34 -1.99 37.13 -15.33
N SER A 35 -2.47 37.49 -16.51
CA SER A 35 -2.09 37.11 -17.87
C SER A 35 -0.86 37.83 -18.42
N ALA A 36 -0.12 37.20 -19.34
CA ALA A 36 0.43 37.88 -20.50
C ALA A 36 0.68 36.92 -21.68
N SER A 37 0.23 37.37 -22.84
CA SER A 37 0.26 36.77 -24.17
C SER A 37 1.61 36.86 -24.87
N PHE A 38 1.94 35.90 -25.73
CA PHE A 38 2.66 36.15 -26.99
C PHE A 38 2.18 35.20 -28.09
N GLN A 39 1.67 35.79 -29.19
CA GLN A 39 1.50 35.14 -30.49
C GLN A 39 2.84 35.11 -31.22
N THR A 40 3.20 34.05 -31.94
CA THR A 40 3.50 34.15 -33.39
C THR A 40 3.46 32.78 -34.10
N GLN A 41 2.69 32.77 -35.19
CA GLN A 41 2.85 32.07 -36.47
C GLN A 41 2.84 30.53 -36.59
N ARG A 42 1.82 30.14 -37.36
CA ARG A 42 1.54 28.88 -38.03
C ARG A 42 2.34 28.82 -39.34
N THR A 43 3.07 27.73 -39.58
CA THR A 43 3.42 27.31 -40.95
C THR A 43 2.95 25.88 -41.17
N ARG A 44 2.10 25.74 -42.18
CA ARG A 44 1.48 24.52 -42.69
C ARG A 44 2.40 23.95 -43.76
N VAL A 45 2.79 22.68 -43.64
CA VAL A 45 3.33 21.89 -44.75
C VAL A 45 2.54 20.59 -44.80
N MET A 46 2.05 20.25 -45.99
CA MET A 46 1.11 19.15 -46.22
C MET A 46 1.69 18.16 -47.24
N GLY A 47 1.69 16.88 -46.85
CA GLY A 47 1.69 15.69 -47.72
C GLY A 47 2.93 14.79 -47.59
N PRO A 48 2.87 13.49 -47.98
CA PRO A 48 1.72 12.66 -48.33
C PRO A 48 1.60 11.35 -47.50
N ARG A 49 0.43 10.71 -47.64
CA ARG A 49 -0.01 9.42 -47.09
C ARG A 49 0.95 8.26 -47.40
N ALA A 50 1.25 7.41 -46.40
CA ALA A 50 1.12 5.95 -46.46
C ALA A 50 1.71 5.26 -45.20
N LEU A 51 0.95 4.26 -44.70
CA LEU A 51 1.32 3.22 -43.74
C LEU A 51 1.67 3.61 -42.28
N LEU A 52 0.70 3.38 -41.38
CA LEU A 52 0.90 2.63 -40.12
C LEU A 52 -0.49 2.33 -39.53
N LEU A 53 -1.25 1.47 -40.21
CA LEU A 53 -2.28 0.68 -39.55
C LEU A 53 -1.57 -0.52 -38.93
N LEU A 54 -1.48 -0.52 -37.60
CA LEU A 54 -1.40 -1.68 -36.68
C LEU A 54 -0.89 -1.17 -35.32
N LEU A 55 -1.70 -0.36 -34.64
CA LEU A 55 -1.67 -0.25 -33.18
C LEU A 55 -2.99 -0.84 -32.69
N SER A 56 -3.16 -2.15 -32.90
CA SER A 56 -4.14 -2.91 -32.12
C SER A 56 -3.68 -2.86 -30.67
N GLY A 57 -4.45 -2.16 -29.84
CA GLY A 57 -4.20 -2.00 -28.42
C GLY A 57 -3.97 -3.34 -27.75
N VAL A 58 -2.73 -3.58 -27.36
CA VAL A 58 -2.47 -4.41 -26.20
C VAL A 58 -2.85 -3.52 -25.02
N LEU A 59 -4.13 -3.55 -24.64
CA LEU A 59 -4.43 -3.36 -23.23
C LEU A 59 -3.63 -4.47 -22.55
N VAL A 60 -2.52 -4.10 -21.93
CA VAL A 60 -1.92 -4.92 -20.89
C VAL A 60 -3.06 -5.10 -19.90
N LEU A 61 -3.73 -6.25 -19.97
CA LEU A 61 -4.46 -6.80 -18.84
C LEU A 61 -3.42 -6.78 -17.73
N THR A 62 -3.49 -5.79 -16.85
CA THR A 62 -2.90 -5.92 -15.54
C THR A 62 -3.58 -7.13 -14.95
N GLU A 63 -2.96 -8.30 -15.12
CA GLU A 63 -3.24 -9.49 -14.34
C GLU A 63 -3.37 -8.98 -12.91
N THR A 64 -4.60 -9.03 -12.41
CA THR A 64 -4.90 -8.82 -11.01
C THR A 64 -3.87 -9.64 -10.23
N ARG A 65 -3.14 -8.97 -9.32
CA ARG A 65 -1.95 -9.46 -8.58
C ARG A 65 -2.27 -10.65 -7.65
N ALA A 66 -2.91 -11.69 -8.16
CA ALA A 66 -3.28 -12.86 -7.40
C ALA A 66 -2.02 -13.55 -6.85
N GLY A 67 -1.94 -13.67 -5.53
CA GLY A 67 -0.87 -14.38 -4.83
C GLY A 67 0.40 -13.58 -4.54
N PHE A 68 0.37 -12.25 -4.66
CA PHE A 68 1.44 -11.38 -4.16
C PHE A 68 1.05 -10.83 -2.79
N HIS A 69 2.00 -10.78 -1.87
CA HIS A 69 1.77 -10.26 -0.53
C HIS A 69 2.87 -9.30 -0.11
N SER A 70 2.55 -8.39 0.80
CA SER A 70 3.46 -7.35 1.27
C SER A 70 3.40 -7.21 2.78
N LEU A 71 4.56 -6.97 3.39
CA LEU A 71 4.68 -6.53 4.79
C LEU A 71 5.25 -5.12 4.79
N ARG A 72 4.53 -4.15 5.36
CA ARG A 72 4.97 -2.75 5.45
C ARG A 72 4.84 -2.21 6.86
N TYR A 73 5.85 -1.50 7.31
CA TYR A 73 5.82 -0.68 8.51
C TYR A 73 5.93 0.78 8.13
N PHE A 74 5.08 1.60 8.72
CA PHE A 74 5.06 3.04 8.54
C PHE A 74 5.31 3.71 9.89
N TYR A 75 6.35 4.55 9.93
CA TYR A 75 6.75 5.29 11.10
C TYR A 75 6.58 6.79 10.82
N THR A 76 6.14 7.52 11.82
CA THR A 76 5.98 8.98 11.73
C THR A 76 6.35 9.59 13.07
N ALA A 77 7.29 10.54 13.06
CA ALA A 77 7.52 11.42 14.18
C ALA A 77 7.23 12.86 13.82
N VAL A 78 6.55 13.57 14.72
CA VAL A 78 6.22 14.99 14.57
C VAL A 78 6.82 15.75 15.75
N SER A 79 7.77 16.64 15.48
CA SER A 79 8.30 17.54 16.51
C SER A 79 7.23 18.56 16.92
N ARG A 80 7.23 18.95 18.20
CA ARG A 80 6.24 19.88 18.75
C ARG A 80 6.92 20.88 19.70
N PRO A 81 7.67 21.87 19.18
CA PRO A 81 8.41 22.82 20.01
C PRO A 81 7.53 23.45 21.10
N GLY A 82 8.00 23.42 22.34
CA GLY A 82 7.26 23.92 23.51
C GLY A 82 6.17 23.01 24.07
N LEU A 83 5.89 21.86 23.44
CA LEU A 83 4.86 20.89 23.87
C LEU A 83 5.47 19.51 24.24
N GLY A 84 6.78 19.45 24.44
CA GLY A 84 7.52 18.24 24.85
C GLY A 84 8.24 17.56 23.69
N GLU A 85 8.56 16.27 23.89
CA GLU A 85 9.26 15.47 22.89
C GLU A 85 8.42 15.21 21.64
N PRO A 86 9.05 14.95 20.47
CA PRO A 86 8.34 14.55 19.27
C PRO A 86 7.41 13.35 19.52
N ARG A 87 6.17 13.43 19.03
CA ARG A 87 5.26 12.28 19.09
C ARG A 87 5.66 11.29 18.01
N PHE A 88 5.85 10.03 18.37
CA PHE A 88 6.19 8.93 17.48
C PHE A 88 5.04 7.92 17.38
N ILE A 89 4.65 7.59 16.15
CA ILE A 89 3.63 6.60 15.83
C ILE A 89 4.24 5.60 14.85
N ALA A 90 4.00 4.31 15.10
CA ALA A 90 4.33 3.24 14.17
C ALA A 90 3.10 2.37 13.92
N VAL A 91 2.92 1.92 12.68
CA VAL A 91 1.88 0.96 12.30
C VAL A 91 2.44 -0.08 11.34
N GLY A 92 1.96 -1.32 11.46
CA GLY A 92 2.34 -2.42 10.59
C GLY A 92 1.13 -2.95 9.82
N TYR A 93 1.34 -3.25 8.54
CA TYR A 93 0.36 -3.81 7.62
C TYR A 93 0.89 -5.08 6.96
N VAL A 94 0.01 -6.08 6.86
CA VAL A 94 0.15 -7.14 5.86
C VAL A 94 -0.91 -6.86 4.80
N ASP A 95 -0.47 -6.62 3.58
CA ASP A 95 -1.31 -6.08 2.50
C ASP A 95 -2.09 -4.85 2.98
N ASP A 96 -3.41 -4.89 2.90
CA ASP A 96 -4.28 -3.79 3.32
C ASP A 96 -4.82 -3.94 4.75
N THR A 97 -4.31 -4.93 5.50
CA THR A 97 -4.73 -5.25 6.87
C THR A 97 -3.74 -4.75 7.91
N GLN A 98 -4.14 -3.76 8.71
CA GLN A 98 -3.35 -3.31 9.85
C GLN A 98 -3.31 -4.38 10.94
N PHE A 99 -2.11 -4.75 11.41
CA PHE A 99 -1.97 -5.79 12.43
C PHE A 99 -1.34 -5.30 13.74
N VAL A 100 -0.58 -4.20 13.71
CA VAL A 100 0.04 -3.61 14.92
C VAL A 100 0.00 -2.08 14.92
N ARG A 101 0.11 -1.50 16.12
CA ARG A 101 0.30 -0.07 16.34
C ARG A 101 1.15 0.21 17.58
N PHE A 102 1.97 1.25 17.53
CA PHE A 102 2.61 1.88 18.68
C PHE A 102 2.34 3.39 18.66
N ASP A 103 2.16 4.00 19.83
CA ASP A 103 1.97 5.46 19.99
C ASP A 103 2.71 5.93 21.25
N SER A 104 3.69 6.83 21.09
CA SER A 104 4.50 7.32 22.21
C SER A 104 3.70 8.16 23.20
N ASP A 105 2.57 8.75 22.78
CA ASP A 105 1.70 9.57 23.63
C ASP A 105 0.67 8.72 24.41
N ALA A 106 0.62 7.40 24.21
CA ALA A 106 -0.20 6.52 25.03
C ALA A 106 0.25 6.55 26.51
N ALA A 107 -0.67 6.36 27.45
CA ALA A 107 -0.36 6.37 28.88
C ALA A 107 0.69 5.30 29.28
N ASN A 108 0.68 4.16 28.59
CA ASN A 108 1.68 3.09 28.73
C ASN A 108 2.12 2.66 27.31
N PRO A 109 3.09 3.35 26.68
CA PRO A 109 3.48 3.08 25.30
C PRO A 109 3.97 1.64 25.13
N ARG A 110 3.22 0.86 24.35
CA ARG A 110 3.46 -0.54 23.98
C ARG A 110 3.01 -0.78 22.55
N GLU A 111 3.57 -1.80 21.92
CA GLU A 111 2.99 -2.32 20.67
C GLU A 111 1.68 -3.03 21.02
N GLU A 112 0.62 -2.71 20.29
CA GLU A 112 -0.72 -3.24 20.49
C GLU A 112 -1.20 -3.98 19.24
N PRO A 113 -1.85 -5.15 19.39
CA PRO A 113 -2.48 -5.85 18.28
C PRO A 113 -3.64 -5.03 17.69
N ARG A 114 -3.78 -5.11 16.36
CA ARG A 114 -4.87 -4.51 15.58
C ARG A 114 -5.62 -5.53 14.72
N ALA A 115 -5.15 -6.77 14.69
CA ALA A 115 -5.81 -7.89 14.03
C ALA A 115 -5.95 -9.08 14.99
N PRO A 116 -7.05 -9.85 14.96
CA PRO A 116 -7.27 -10.98 15.87
C PRO A 116 -6.17 -12.04 15.81
N TRP A 117 -5.63 -12.30 14.62
CA TRP A 117 -4.57 -13.28 14.41
C TRP A 117 -3.21 -12.88 15.02
N MET A 118 -3.08 -11.66 15.55
CA MET A 118 -1.92 -11.27 16.35
C MET A 118 -2.03 -11.65 17.82
N GLU A 119 -3.24 -11.89 18.35
CA GLU A 119 -3.45 -12.17 19.78
C GLU A 119 -2.78 -13.47 20.26
N GLN A 120 -2.44 -14.37 19.33
CA GLN A 120 -1.70 -15.60 19.61
C GLN A 120 -0.19 -15.39 19.84
N GLU A 121 0.36 -14.22 19.49
CA GLU A 121 1.78 -13.95 19.70
C GLU A 121 2.08 -13.79 21.20
N GLY A 122 3.16 -14.44 21.65
CA GLY A 122 3.54 -14.50 23.06
C GLY A 122 4.08 -13.17 23.62
N PRO A 123 4.19 -13.04 24.96
CA PRO A 123 4.67 -11.81 25.61
C PRO A 123 6.07 -11.39 25.15
N GLU A 124 6.94 -12.35 24.80
CA GLU A 124 8.29 -12.05 24.30
C GLU A 124 8.27 -11.25 22.99
N TYR A 125 7.31 -11.51 22.10
CA TYR A 125 7.12 -10.74 20.87
C TYR A 125 6.79 -9.28 21.19
N TRP A 126 5.77 -9.08 22.01
CA TRP A 126 5.26 -7.76 22.39
C TRP A 126 6.30 -6.93 23.17
N ASP A 127 6.98 -7.55 24.14
CA ASP A 127 8.01 -6.89 24.94
C ASP A 127 9.26 -6.55 24.11
N ARG A 128 9.63 -7.40 23.14
CA ARG A 128 10.74 -7.14 22.22
C ARG A 128 10.42 -5.99 21.28
N ASN A 129 9.27 -6.02 20.61
CA ASN A 129 8.91 -4.99 19.64
C ASN A 129 8.59 -3.65 20.31
N THR A 130 7.98 -3.67 21.50
CA THR A 130 7.80 -2.46 22.30
C THR A 130 9.13 -1.76 22.58
N ARG A 131 10.19 -2.51 22.90
CA ARG A 131 11.54 -1.95 23.08
C ARG A 131 12.06 -1.36 21.77
N ILE A 132 11.93 -2.09 20.67
CA ILE A 132 12.34 -1.61 19.34
C ILE A 132 11.66 -0.27 18.99
N TYR A 133 10.34 -0.12 19.19
CA TYR A 133 9.67 1.16 18.90
C TYR A 133 10.08 2.28 19.84
N LYS A 134 10.37 1.99 21.11
CA LYS A 134 10.88 3.00 22.06
C LYS A 134 12.26 3.50 21.65
N ASP A 135 13.15 2.60 21.24
CA ASP A 135 14.47 2.96 20.73
C ASP A 135 14.36 3.74 19.42
N THR A 136 13.49 3.28 18.51
CA THR A 136 13.19 3.96 17.25
C THR A 136 12.64 5.38 17.51
N ALA A 137 11.78 5.59 18.50
CA ALA A 137 11.29 6.92 18.85
C ALA A 137 12.44 7.88 19.26
N GLN A 138 13.43 7.40 20.02
CA GLN A 138 14.61 8.21 20.35
C GLN A 138 15.44 8.54 19.11
N ASN A 139 15.57 7.59 18.19
CA ASN A 139 16.28 7.80 16.93
C ASN A 139 15.61 8.85 16.04
N PHE A 140 14.27 8.83 15.95
CA PHE A 140 13.54 9.86 15.23
C PHE A 140 13.69 11.23 15.87
N ARG A 141 13.77 11.32 17.20
CA ARG A 141 14.05 12.57 17.90
C ARG A 141 15.42 13.14 17.50
N VAL A 142 16.47 12.31 17.51
CA VAL A 142 17.81 12.71 17.08
C VAL A 142 17.79 13.11 15.60
N GLY A 143 17.16 12.29 14.75
CA GLY A 143 17.06 12.56 13.31
C GLY A 143 16.34 13.87 12.99
N LEU A 144 15.25 14.19 13.68
CA LEU A 144 14.55 15.47 13.53
C LEU A 144 15.46 16.67 13.87
N ASN A 145 16.32 16.56 14.88
CA ASN A 145 17.27 17.62 15.23
C ASN A 145 18.38 17.77 14.18
N ASN A 146 18.90 16.65 13.67
CA ASN A 146 19.95 16.67 12.64
C ASN A 146 19.43 17.25 11.33
N LEU A 147 18.24 16.81 10.89
CA LEU A 147 17.59 17.32 9.68
C LEU A 147 17.33 18.82 9.79
N ARG A 148 16.82 19.28 10.94
CA ARG A 148 16.65 20.73 11.19
C ARG A 148 17.96 21.49 10.98
N GLY A 149 19.09 20.94 11.44
CA GLY A 149 20.42 21.50 11.20
C GLY A 149 20.84 21.47 9.73
N TYR A 150 20.64 20.35 9.02
CA TYR A 150 21.00 20.22 7.60
C TYR A 150 20.24 21.18 6.69
N TYR A 151 19.02 21.58 7.08
CA TYR A 151 18.19 22.53 6.35
C TYR A 151 18.23 23.95 6.92
N ASP A 152 19.09 24.24 7.90
CA ASP A 152 19.21 25.55 8.57
C ASP A 152 17.85 26.10 9.09
N GLN A 153 17.02 25.22 9.63
CA GLN A 153 15.64 25.52 10.05
C GLN A 153 15.57 26.00 11.52
N SER A 154 14.55 26.82 11.80
CA SER A 154 14.29 27.38 13.14
C SER A 154 13.83 26.32 14.15
N GLU A 155 14.25 26.45 15.41
CA GLU A 155 13.78 25.59 16.50
C GLU A 155 12.29 25.74 16.83
N ALA A 156 11.68 26.85 16.42
CA ALA A 156 10.25 27.10 16.63
C ALA A 156 9.36 26.31 15.65
N GLY A 157 9.94 25.73 14.58
CA GLY A 157 9.22 24.97 13.57
C GLY A 157 8.83 23.57 14.02
N SER A 158 7.59 23.18 13.73
CA SER A 158 7.15 21.78 13.78
C SER A 158 7.57 21.10 12.48
N HIS A 159 8.21 19.94 12.60
CA HIS A 159 8.74 19.16 11.49
C HIS A 159 8.30 17.70 11.58
N THR A 160 8.22 17.04 10.43
CA THR A 160 7.77 15.65 10.32
C THR A 160 8.84 14.80 9.66
N LEU A 161 9.19 13.68 10.30
CA LEU A 161 10.03 12.64 9.71
C LEU A 161 9.21 11.37 9.56
N GLN A 162 9.23 10.80 8.36
CA GLN A 162 8.52 9.56 8.04
C GLN A 162 9.51 8.53 7.50
N TRP A 163 9.25 7.26 7.81
CA TRP A 163 9.99 6.12 7.30
C TRP A 163 9.02 5.02 6.91
N MET A 164 9.21 4.45 5.73
CA MET A 164 8.54 3.23 5.29
C MET A 164 9.58 2.14 5.04
N SER A 165 9.34 0.96 5.61
CA SER A 165 10.15 -0.24 5.38
C SER A 165 9.28 -1.45 5.15
N GLY A 166 9.72 -2.40 4.33
CA GLY A 166 8.93 -3.60 4.06
C GLY A 166 9.48 -4.50 2.97
N CYS A 167 8.76 -5.56 2.68
CA CYS A 167 9.08 -6.51 1.61
C CYS A 167 7.80 -6.97 0.90
N ASP A 168 7.92 -7.16 -0.42
CA ASP A 168 6.93 -7.85 -1.25
C ASP A 168 7.43 -9.26 -1.57
N VAL A 169 6.53 -10.24 -1.50
CA VAL A 169 6.80 -11.63 -1.86
C VAL A 169 5.84 -12.12 -2.94
N GLY A 170 6.33 -13.01 -3.79
CA GLY A 170 5.51 -13.67 -4.80
C GLY A 170 4.74 -14.88 -4.25
N PRO A 171 3.98 -15.57 -5.12
CA PRO A 171 3.22 -16.77 -4.74
C PRO A 171 4.10 -17.92 -4.19
N ASP A 172 5.37 -17.97 -4.59
CA ASP A 172 6.36 -18.93 -4.09
C ASP A 172 6.99 -18.48 -2.75
N GLY A 173 6.54 -17.36 -2.20
CA GLY A 173 6.99 -16.73 -0.97
C GLY A 173 8.37 -16.10 -1.07
N ARG A 174 9.01 -16.02 -2.24
CA ARG A 174 10.34 -15.42 -2.39
C ARG A 174 10.25 -13.90 -2.46
N LEU A 175 11.30 -13.22 -1.98
CA LEU A 175 11.41 -11.77 -2.08
C LEU A 175 11.35 -11.33 -3.55
N LEU A 176 10.48 -10.37 -3.84
CA LEU A 176 10.42 -9.68 -5.11
C LEU A 176 11.02 -8.28 -5.01
N ARG A 177 10.72 -7.59 -3.90
CA ARG A 177 11.15 -6.21 -3.68
C ARG A 177 11.27 -5.91 -2.20
N GLY A 178 12.33 -5.19 -1.82
CA GLY A 178 12.49 -4.61 -0.50
C GLY A 178 12.30 -3.09 -0.54
N PHE A 179 11.86 -2.52 0.59
CA PHE A 179 11.64 -1.09 0.73
C PHE A 179 12.35 -0.55 1.96
N MET A 180 13.01 0.60 1.80
CA MET A 180 13.50 1.45 2.88
C MET A 180 13.56 2.89 2.38
N GLN A 181 12.60 3.71 2.79
CA GLN A 181 12.44 5.07 2.26
C GLN A 181 12.08 6.05 3.36
N PHE A 182 12.70 7.22 3.34
CA PHE A 182 12.49 8.29 4.30
C PHE A 182 11.97 9.54 3.62
N ALA A 183 11.10 10.26 4.31
CA ALA A 183 10.59 11.56 3.89
C ALA A 183 10.67 12.56 5.05
N TYR A 184 10.98 13.82 4.72
CA TYR A 184 11.05 14.93 5.66
C TYR A 184 10.12 16.06 5.21
N ASP A 185 9.27 16.54 6.12
CA ASP A 185 8.23 17.54 5.85
C ASP A 185 7.37 17.24 4.60
N GLY A 186 7.04 15.95 4.42
CA GLY A 186 6.20 15.44 3.33
C GLY A 186 6.89 15.33 1.97
N ARG A 187 8.22 15.47 1.92
CA ARG A 187 9.02 15.32 0.70
C ARG A 187 10.00 14.16 0.84
N ASP A 188 10.23 13.45 -0.26
CA ASP A 188 11.24 12.38 -0.31
C ASP A 188 12.60 12.92 0.17
N TYR A 189 13.28 12.16 1.02
CA TYR A 189 14.58 12.51 1.57
C TYR A 189 15.65 11.57 1.02
N ILE A 190 15.59 10.28 1.38
CA ILE A 190 16.52 9.26 0.92
C ILE A 190 15.84 7.90 0.81
N ALA A 191 16.18 7.14 -0.22
CA ALA A 191 15.60 5.83 -0.51
C ALA A 191 16.69 4.80 -0.87
N LEU A 192 16.55 3.58 -0.34
CA LEU A 192 17.31 2.43 -0.78
C LEU A 192 16.79 2.00 -2.16
N ASN A 193 17.70 1.84 -3.12
CA ASN A 193 17.37 1.44 -4.47
C ASN A 193 16.95 -0.04 -4.53
N GLU A 194 16.31 -0.44 -5.63
CA GLU A 194 15.82 -1.81 -5.84
C GLU A 194 16.95 -2.87 -5.82
N ASP A 195 18.20 -2.46 -6.04
CA ASP A 195 19.37 -3.32 -5.90
C ASP A 195 19.73 -3.67 -4.44
N LEU A 196 19.05 -3.07 -3.46
CA LEU A 196 19.26 -3.19 -2.01
C LEU A 196 20.70 -2.90 -1.57
N ARG A 197 21.43 -2.09 -2.34
CA ARG A 197 22.86 -1.81 -2.13
C ARG A 197 23.19 -0.33 -2.25
N SER A 198 22.48 0.40 -3.10
CA SER A 198 22.75 1.80 -3.38
C SER A 198 21.61 2.71 -2.93
N TRP A 199 21.93 3.99 -2.74
CA TRP A 199 20.99 4.99 -2.23
C TRP A 199 20.72 6.09 -3.25
N THR A 200 19.46 6.50 -3.33
CA THR A 200 19.03 7.73 -4.00
C THR A 200 18.69 8.79 -2.97
N ALA A 201 19.41 9.91 -3.00
CA ALA A 201 19.19 11.07 -2.14
C ALA A 201 18.49 12.18 -2.94
N ALA A 202 17.45 12.76 -2.37
CA ALA A 202 16.56 13.70 -3.05
C ALA A 202 17.21 15.08 -3.27
N ASP A 203 18.03 15.52 -2.33
CA ASP A 203 18.70 16.83 -2.37
C ASP A 203 20.07 16.82 -1.69
N THR A 204 20.69 18.00 -1.59
CA THR A 204 22.01 18.21 -1.00
C THR A 204 22.10 17.86 0.48
N ALA A 205 21.01 18.02 1.24
CA ALA A 205 20.98 17.63 2.65
C ALA A 205 20.95 16.09 2.76
N ALA A 206 20.12 15.43 1.95
CA ALA A 206 20.09 13.98 1.86
C ALA A 206 21.42 13.35 1.40
N GLN A 207 22.23 14.08 0.61
CA GLN A 207 23.58 13.62 0.25
C GLN A 207 24.51 13.51 1.48
N ILE A 208 24.27 14.27 2.55
CA ILE A 208 25.04 14.17 3.80
C ILE A 208 24.76 12.81 4.44
N SER A 209 23.49 12.47 4.62
CA SER A 209 23.05 11.16 5.11
C SER A 209 23.55 10.01 4.24
N LYS A 210 23.44 10.15 2.91
CA LYS A 210 23.93 9.14 1.97
C LYS A 210 25.39 8.80 2.20
N ARG A 211 26.27 9.80 2.29
CA ARG A 211 27.72 9.58 2.53
C ARG A 211 27.99 8.88 3.86
N LYS A 212 27.26 9.27 4.92
CA LYS A 212 27.35 8.66 6.25
C LYS A 212 26.93 7.19 6.21
N TRP A 213 25.84 6.87 5.53
CA TRP A 213 25.31 5.50 5.43
C TRP A 213 26.15 4.61 4.51
N GLU A 214 26.71 5.15 3.43
CA GLU A 214 27.66 4.44 2.57
C GLU A 214 28.98 4.14 3.30
N ALA A 215 29.51 5.11 4.06
CA ALA A 215 30.74 4.91 4.84
C ALA A 215 30.58 3.82 5.92
N ALA A 216 29.35 3.56 6.35
CA ALA A 216 29.01 2.52 7.30
C ALA A 216 28.52 1.21 6.67
N ASP A 217 28.46 1.13 5.34
CA ASP A 217 27.89 -0.02 4.63
C ASP A 217 26.47 -0.42 5.15
N TYR A 218 25.66 0.59 5.44
CA TYR A 218 24.37 0.39 6.09
C TYR A 218 23.38 -0.42 5.23
N ALA A 219 23.55 -0.36 3.90
CA ALA A 219 22.72 -1.10 2.95
C ALA A 219 22.82 -2.62 3.14
N GLU A 220 24.00 -3.16 3.50
CA GLU A 220 24.17 -4.61 3.72
C GLU A 220 23.29 -5.11 4.89
N SER A 221 23.28 -4.37 6.00
CA SER A 221 22.45 -4.70 7.17
C SER A 221 20.95 -4.69 6.84
N LEU A 222 20.51 -3.71 6.05
CA LEU A 222 19.12 -3.62 5.60
C LEU A 222 18.76 -4.75 4.64
N ARG A 223 19.65 -5.06 3.71
CA ARG A 223 19.46 -6.17 2.77
C ARG A 223 19.28 -7.50 3.51
N ASN A 224 20.08 -7.77 4.55
CA ASN A 224 19.93 -8.97 5.38
C ASN A 224 18.57 -9.04 6.08
N TYR A 225 18.06 -7.91 6.58
CA TYR A 225 16.71 -7.83 7.17
C TYR A 225 15.61 -8.08 6.11
N LEU A 226 15.72 -7.43 4.96
CA LEU A 226 14.72 -7.48 3.89
C LEU A 226 14.64 -8.85 3.20
N GLU A 227 15.80 -9.48 2.95
CA GLU A 227 15.88 -10.81 2.33
C GLU A 227 15.58 -11.94 3.33
N GLY A 228 15.83 -11.74 4.63
CA GLY A 228 15.60 -12.74 5.68
C GLY A 228 14.36 -12.44 6.52
N THR A 229 14.56 -11.70 7.61
CA THR A 229 13.57 -11.50 8.67
C THR A 229 12.22 -10.98 8.15
N CYS A 230 12.21 -10.00 7.25
CA CYS A 230 10.96 -9.46 6.71
C CYS A 230 10.12 -10.55 6.01
N VAL A 231 10.76 -11.32 5.12
CA VAL A 231 10.12 -12.41 4.36
C VAL A 231 9.67 -13.54 5.29
N GLU A 232 10.50 -13.92 6.26
CA GLU A 232 10.17 -14.96 7.24
C GLU A 232 8.94 -14.61 8.08
N TRP A 233 8.87 -13.37 8.59
CA TRP A 233 7.72 -12.91 9.36
C TRP A 233 6.47 -12.75 8.50
N LEU A 234 6.59 -12.22 7.28
CA LEU A 234 5.46 -12.13 6.35
C LEU A 234 4.85 -13.52 6.10
N ARG A 235 5.67 -14.54 5.82
CA ARG A 235 5.19 -15.92 5.65
C ARG A 235 4.48 -16.46 6.90
N ARG A 236 5.03 -16.21 8.09
CA ARG A 236 4.39 -16.60 9.37
C ARG A 236 3.03 -15.93 9.55
N TYR A 237 2.93 -14.63 9.25
CA TYR A 237 1.69 -13.88 9.36
C TYR A 237 0.65 -14.37 8.36
N LEU A 238 1.05 -14.66 7.11
CA LEU A 238 0.15 -15.22 6.10
C LEU A 238 -0.41 -16.59 6.52
N GLU A 239 0.39 -17.47 7.11
CA GLU A 239 -0.11 -18.77 7.62
C GLU A 239 -1.05 -18.59 8.82
N THR A 240 -0.65 -17.72 9.76
CA THR A 240 -1.40 -17.44 10.98
C THR A 240 -2.73 -16.74 10.72
N GLY A 241 -2.73 -15.77 9.81
CA GLY A 241 -3.88 -14.93 9.47
C GLY A 241 -4.60 -15.38 8.20
N LYS A 242 -4.37 -16.60 7.71
CA LYS A 242 -4.81 -17.05 6.37
C LYS A 242 -6.28 -16.82 6.07
N ASP A 243 -7.16 -17.02 7.05
CA ASP A 243 -8.61 -16.85 6.89
C ASP A 243 -9.02 -15.40 6.61
N THR A 244 -8.15 -14.43 6.97
CA THR A 244 -8.36 -13.00 6.73
C THR A 244 -7.47 -12.48 5.60
N LEU A 245 -6.19 -12.85 5.58
CA LEU A 245 -5.19 -12.27 4.69
C LEU A 245 -5.19 -12.87 3.28
N LEU A 246 -5.60 -14.14 3.13
CA LEU A 246 -5.67 -14.82 1.84
C LEU A 246 -7.07 -14.81 1.23
N ARG A 247 -7.99 -14.00 1.79
CA ARG A 247 -9.33 -13.83 1.23
C ARG A 247 -9.31 -12.79 0.12
N ALA A 248 -10.13 -13.02 -0.89
CA ALA A 248 -10.49 -12.03 -1.89
C ALA A 248 -12.01 -11.88 -1.91
N ASP A 249 -12.51 -10.79 -1.33
CA ASP A 249 -13.94 -10.51 -1.27
C ASP A 249 -14.34 -9.71 -2.53
N PRO A 250 -15.18 -10.25 -3.42
CA PRO A 250 -15.55 -9.56 -4.66
C PRO A 250 -16.45 -8.33 -4.42
N PRO A 251 -16.35 -7.29 -5.27
CA PRO A 251 -17.17 -6.10 -5.14
C PRO A 251 -18.64 -6.37 -5.43
N LYS A 252 -19.52 -5.86 -4.55
CA LYS A 252 -20.94 -5.71 -4.83
C LYS A 252 -21.15 -4.46 -5.67
N ALA A 253 -21.21 -4.66 -6.98
CA ALA A 253 -21.23 -3.56 -7.94
C ALA A 253 -22.63 -3.27 -8.51
N HIS A 254 -22.95 -2.00 -8.71
CA HIS A 254 -24.23 -1.56 -9.29
C HIS A 254 -24.13 -0.15 -9.88
N VAL A 255 -25.06 0.20 -10.77
CA VAL A 255 -25.11 1.53 -11.41
C VAL A 255 -26.33 2.30 -10.93
N THR A 256 -26.11 3.53 -10.50
CA THR A 256 -27.13 4.49 -10.07
C THR A 256 -27.29 5.61 -11.09
N HIS A 257 -28.51 6.14 -11.20
CA HIS A 257 -28.89 7.14 -12.20
C HIS A 257 -29.49 8.37 -11.52
N HIS A 258 -28.92 9.54 -11.78
CA HIS A 258 -29.32 10.79 -11.16
C HIS A 258 -29.58 11.84 -12.26
N PRO A 259 -30.85 12.22 -12.53
CA PRO A 259 -31.15 13.30 -13.46
C PRO A 259 -30.52 14.61 -12.98
N ILE A 260 -29.81 15.31 -13.88
CA ILE A 260 -29.31 16.67 -13.64
C ILE A 260 -30.24 17.68 -14.30
N SER A 261 -30.65 17.39 -15.54
CA SER A 261 -31.59 18.16 -16.34
C SER A 261 -32.40 17.24 -17.27
N GLU A 262 -33.34 17.80 -18.04
CA GLU A 262 -34.06 17.06 -19.10
C GLU A 262 -33.14 16.47 -20.19
N ARG A 263 -31.89 16.97 -20.29
CA ARG A 263 -30.93 16.56 -21.32
C ARG A 263 -29.79 15.72 -20.80
N GLU A 264 -29.56 15.71 -19.49
CA GLU A 264 -28.34 15.15 -18.91
C GLU A 264 -28.64 14.39 -17.62
N VAL A 265 -27.98 13.24 -17.48
CA VAL A 265 -28.09 12.39 -16.30
C VAL A 265 -26.69 11.96 -15.88
N THR A 266 -26.46 11.81 -14.57
CA THR A 266 -25.24 11.20 -14.04
C THR A 266 -25.45 9.71 -13.86
N LEU A 267 -24.61 8.91 -14.52
CA LEU A 267 -24.45 7.50 -14.20
C LEU A 267 -23.30 7.34 -13.22
N ARG A 268 -23.54 6.66 -12.10
CA ARG A 268 -22.50 6.36 -11.09
C ARG A 268 -22.44 4.87 -10.84
N CYS A 269 -21.29 4.29 -11.17
CA CYS A 269 -20.95 2.90 -10.92
C CYS A 269 -20.29 2.77 -9.55
N TRP A 270 -20.89 1.96 -8.68
CA TRP A 270 -20.40 1.67 -7.35
C TRP A 270 -19.73 0.31 -7.31
N ALA A 271 -18.67 0.19 -6.53
CA ALA A 271 -18.11 -1.07 -6.05
C ALA A 271 -18.02 -0.99 -4.53
N LEU A 272 -18.63 -1.93 -3.82
CA LEU A 272 -18.76 -1.92 -2.36
C LEU A 272 -18.31 -3.25 -1.75
N GLY A 273 -17.71 -3.18 -0.57
CA GLY A 273 -17.45 -4.34 0.29
C GLY A 273 -16.45 -5.33 -0.30
N PHE A 274 -15.45 -4.82 -1.03
CA PHE A 274 -14.39 -5.63 -1.63
C PHE A 274 -13.10 -5.57 -0.81
N TYR A 275 -12.29 -6.61 -0.91
CA TYR A 275 -10.94 -6.71 -0.36
C TYR A 275 -10.12 -7.61 -1.29
N PRO A 276 -8.87 -7.28 -1.64
CA PRO A 276 -8.02 -6.15 -1.22
C PRO A 276 -8.45 -4.81 -1.85
N GLU A 277 -7.72 -3.72 -1.53
CA GLU A 277 -8.00 -2.35 -1.96
C GLU A 277 -7.89 -2.15 -3.49
N GLU A 278 -7.01 -2.92 -4.15
CA GLU A 278 -6.75 -2.78 -5.58
C GLU A 278 -7.99 -3.16 -6.41
N ILE A 279 -8.52 -2.19 -7.16
CA ILE A 279 -9.71 -2.35 -8.00
C ILE A 279 -9.66 -1.38 -9.18
N SER A 280 -10.15 -1.82 -10.34
CA SER A 280 -10.31 -0.96 -11.51
C SER A 280 -11.77 -0.77 -11.88
N LEU A 281 -12.20 0.50 -11.98
CA LEU A 281 -13.52 0.92 -12.42
C LEU A 281 -13.35 1.82 -13.65
N THR A 282 -13.86 1.37 -14.80
CA THR A 282 -13.78 2.13 -16.06
C THR A 282 -15.14 2.25 -16.70
N TRP A 283 -15.47 3.42 -17.20
CA TRP A 283 -16.64 3.61 -18.05
C TRP A 283 -16.28 3.52 -19.52
N GLN A 284 -17.14 2.86 -20.29
CA GLN A 284 -17.02 2.73 -21.73
C GLN A 284 -18.29 3.23 -22.42
N ARG A 285 -18.13 3.88 -23.57
CA ARG A 285 -19.21 4.22 -24.49
C ARG A 285 -19.01 3.46 -25.79
N ASP A 286 -19.96 2.61 -26.15
CA ASP A 286 -19.87 1.73 -27.34
C ASP A 286 -18.53 0.95 -27.43
N GLY A 287 -17.95 0.61 -26.27
CA GLY A 287 -16.68 -0.10 -26.15
C GLY A 287 -15.43 0.79 -26.01
N GLU A 288 -15.55 2.11 -26.10
CA GLU A 288 -14.42 3.05 -25.95
C GLU A 288 -14.33 3.64 -24.53
N ASP A 289 -13.15 3.56 -23.91
CA ASP A 289 -12.90 4.05 -22.55
C ASP A 289 -13.09 5.58 -22.42
N GLN A 290 -13.78 6.02 -21.36
CA GLN A 290 -14.14 7.41 -21.08
C GLN A 290 -13.29 8.03 -19.95
N THR A 291 -11.99 7.73 -19.91
CA THR A 291 -11.09 8.08 -18.80
C THR A 291 -11.01 9.59 -18.50
N HIS A 292 -11.19 10.44 -19.50
CA HIS A 292 -11.08 11.91 -19.34
C HIS A 292 -12.37 12.56 -18.82
N ASP A 293 -13.53 11.95 -19.10
CA ASP A 293 -14.84 12.49 -18.77
C ASP A 293 -15.41 11.89 -17.47
N MET A 294 -14.72 10.90 -16.89
CA MET A 294 -15.12 10.25 -15.66
C MET A 294 -14.57 10.95 -14.42
N GLU A 295 -15.45 11.15 -13.44
CA GLU A 295 -15.09 11.42 -12.06
C GLU A 295 -14.83 10.09 -11.35
N LEU A 296 -13.57 9.83 -11.00
CA LEU A 296 -13.14 8.65 -10.25
C LEU A 296 -12.67 9.06 -8.86
N VAL A 297 -13.31 8.53 -7.81
CA VAL A 297 -12.84 8.79 -6.44
C VAL A 297 -11.71 7.85 -6.04
N GLU A 298 -10.86 8.32 -5.12
CA GLU A 298 -9.92 7.44 -4.42
C GLU A 298 -10.66 6.29 -3.74
N THR A 299 -10.00 5.13 -3.69
CA THR A 299 -10.53 4.00 -2.92
C THR A 299 -10.53 4.37 -1.44
N ARG A 300 -11.59 4.00 -0.73
CA ARG A 300 -11.77 4.40 0.67
C ARG A 300 -12.18 3.19 1.53
N PRO A 301 -11.68 3.09 2.76
CA PRO A 301 -12.05 2.02 3.67
C PRO A 301 -13.49 2.21 4.18
N SER A 302 -14.22 1.11 4.29
CA SER A 302 -15.59 1.04 4.81
C SER A 302 -15.64 0.96 6.34
N GLY A 303 -14.53 0.57 6.99
CA GLY A 303 -14.38 0.48 8.44
C GLY A 303 -14.57 -0.92 9.03
N ASP A 304 -14.96 -1.88 8.20
CA ASP A 304 -15.14 -3.31 8.49
C ASP A 304 -13.99 -4.19 7.94
N GLY A 305 -12.89 -3.55 7.51
CA GLY A 305 -11.78 -4.19 6.81
C GLY A 305 -11.93 -4.26 5.29
N ASN A 306 -13.07 -3.84 4.73
CA ASN A 306 -13.29 -3.81 3.28
C ASN A 306 -13.24 -2.38 2.72
N PHE A 307 -13.30 -2.28 1.40
CA PHE A 307 -13.17 -1.04 0.64
C PHE A 307 -14.42 -0.72 -0.18
N GLN A 308 -14.48 0.53 -0.64
CA GLN A 308 -15.50 1.01 -1.55
C GLN A 308 -14.90 2.06 -2.50
N LYS A 309 -15.42 2.12 -3.73
CA LYS A 309 -15.02 3.06 -4.78
C LYS A 309 -16.21 3.33 -5.70
N TRP A 310 -16.21 4.48 -6.36
CA TRP A 310 -17.16 4.73 -7.44
C TRP A 310 -16.55 5.54 -8.57
N ALA A 311 -17.12 5.38 -9.75
CA ALA A 311 -16.81 6.16 -10.94
C ALA A 311 -18.11 6.72 -11.52
N ALA A 312 -18.15 8.01 -11.85
CA ALA A 312 -19.32 8.66 -12.41
C ALA A 312 -19.00 9.45 -13.67
N LEU A 313 -19.98 9.63 -14.54
CA LEU A 313 -19.89 10.57 -15.66
C LEU A 313 -21.28 11.08 -16.04
N VAL A 314 -21.30 12.20 -16.74
CA VAL A 314 -22.53 12.82 -17.26
C VAL A 314 -22.79 12.32 -18.66
N VAL A 315 -24.00 11.82 -18.91
CA VAL A 315 -24.43 11.32 -20.23
C VAL A 315 -25.66 12.06 -20.72
N PRO A 316 -25.87 12.15 -22.05
CA PRO A 316 -27.14 12.60 -22.62
C PRO A 316 -28.28 11.67 -22.21
N SER A 317 -29.41 12.27 -21.82
CA SER A 317 -30.64 11.54 -21.52
C SER A 317 -31.10 10.75 -22.75
N GLY A 318 -31.39 9.46 -22.57
CA GLY A 318 -31.75 8.51 -23.63
C GLY A 318 -30.56 7.76 -24.25
N GLU A 319 -29.33 8.14 -23.93
CA GLU A 319 -28.13 7.43 -24.39
C GLU A 319 -27.53 6.48 -23.33
N GLU A 320 -28.18 6.30 -22.18
CA GLU A 320 -27.61 5.59 -21.02
C GLU A 320 -27.20 4.14 -21.35
N GLN A 321 -27.91 3.49 -22.27
CA GLN A 321 -27.65 2.10 -22.66
C GLN A 321 -26.38 1.92 -23.53
N ARG A 322 -25.82 3.01 -24.06
CA ARG A 322 -24.52 3.01 -24.75
C ARG A 322 -23.34 2.95 -23.78
N TYR A 323 -23.59 3.23 -22.50
CA TYR A 323 -22.57 3.28 -21.47
C TYR A 323 -22.54 2.00 -20.64
N THR A 324 -21.35 1.47 -20.43
CA THR A 324 -21.09 0.29 -19.61
C THR A 324 -19.98 0.59 -18.60
N CYS A 325 -20.20 0.25 -17.34
CA CYS A 325 -19.16 0.24 -16.33
C CYS A 325 -18.49 -1.15 -16.31
N ARG A 326 -17.17 -1.17 -16.45
CA ARG A 326 -16.34 -2.37 -16.31
C ARG A 326 -15.65 -2.35 -14.95
N VAL A 327 -15.79 -3.43 -14.18
CA VAL A 327 -15.19 -3.60 -12.86
C VAL A 327 -14.24 -4.79 -12.88
N GLN A 328 -12.98 -4.58 -12.49
CA GLN A 328 -11.97 -5.63 -12.35
C GLN A 328 -11.46 -5.66 -10.92
N HIS A 329 -11.41 -6.85 -10.34
CA HIS A 329 -10.97 -7.11 -8.97
C HIS A 329 -10.54 -8.57 -8.87
N GLU A 330 -9.55 -8.91 -8.03
CA GLU A 330 -9.05 -10.28 -7.95
C GLU A 330 -10.05 -11.29 -7.39
N GLY A 331 -11.03 -10.85 -6.60
CA GLY A 331 -12.11 -11.70 -6.10
C GLY A 331 -13.13 -12.08 -7.18
N LEU A 332 -13.06 -11.48 -8.37
CA LEU A 332 -13.95 -11.81 -9.49
C LEU A 332 -13.30 -12.84 -10.41
N GLN A 333 -14.06 -13.88 -10.76
CA GLN A 333 -13.64 -14.86 -11.77
C GLN A 333 -13.46 -14.22 -13.16
N GLU A 334 -14.34 -13.28 -13.50
CA GLU A 334 -14.29 -12.50 -14.73
C GLU A 334 -14.69 -11.04 -14.45
N PRO A 335 -14.16 -10.06 -15.20
CA PRO A 335 -14.58 -8.67 -15.08
C PRO A 335 -16.09 -8.48 -15.22
N LEU A 336 -16.69 -7.71 -14.31
CA LEU A 336 -18.11 -7.37 -14.42
C LEU A 336 -18.31 -6.27 -15.45
N THR A 337 -19.36 -6.39 -16.26
CA THR A 337 -19.82 -5.34 -17.18
C THR A 337 -21.26 -4.96 -16.84
N LEU A 338 -21.47 -3.74 -16.39
CA LEU A 338 -22.73 -3.26 -15.84
C LEU A 338 -23.31 -2.14 -16.70
N LYS A 339 -24.61 -2.20 -16.98
CA LYS A 339 -25.39 -1.10 -17.53
C LYS A 339 -26.37 -0.60 -16.49
N TRP A 340 -26.84 0.64 -16.63
CA TRP A 340 -27.97 1.11 -15.85
C TRP A 340 -29.25 0.38 -16.26
N THR A 341 -30.00 -0.12 -15.29
CA THR A 341 -31.34 -0.69 -15.47
C THR A 341 -32.35 0.13 -14.66
N LYS A 342 -33.59 0.26 -15.18
CA LYS A 342 -34.67 0.97 -14.48
C LYS A 342 -35.19 0.20 -13.25
N GLU A 343 -34.87 -1.09 -13.13
CA GLU A 343 -35.28 -1.95 -12.02
C GLU A 343 -34.37 -1.75 -10.79
N GLY A 344 -34.50 -0.59 -10.16
CA GLY A 344 -33.64 -0.16 -9.04
C GLY A 344 -34.37 0.09 -7.71
N ARG A 345 -35.57 -0.45 -7.51
CA ARG A 345 -36.18 -0.58 -6.16
C ARG A 345 -36.34 -2.06 -5.84
N GLY A 346 -35.29 -2.65 -5.29
CA GLY A 346 -35.35 -3.97 -4.65
C GLY A 346 -35.18 -5.16 -5.58
N ALA A 347 -33.96 -5.39 -6.05
CA ALA A 347 -33.51 -6.73 -6.42
C ALA A 347 -31.99 -6.80 -6.25
N GLY A 348 -31.54 -7.38 -5.14
CA GLY A 348 -30.17 -7.85 -5.07
C GLY A 348 -29.99 -8.92 -6.14
N ALA A 349 -29.07 -8.69 -7.08
CA ALA A 349 -28.61 -9.74 -7.97
C ALA A 349 -27.83 -10.75 -7.11
N SER A 350 -28.56 -11.71 -6.54
CA SER A 350 -28.00 -12.98 -6.09
C SER A 350 -27.66 -13.76 -7.36
N SER A 351 -26.38 -13.83 -7.71
CA SER A 351 -25.92 -14.86 -8.63
C SER A 351 -26.25 -16.21 -7.98
N GLN A 352 -27.15 -16.97 -8.61
CA GLN A 352 -27.41 -18.35 -8.23
C GLN A 352 -26.16 -19.17 -8.55
N ILE A 353 -25.36 -19.47 -7.53
CA ILE A 353 -24.43 -20.59 -7.57
C ILE A 353 -25.31 -21.85 -7.51
N LYS A 354 -25.36 -22.60 -8.62
CA LYS A 354 -25.84 -23.99 -8.59
C LYS A 354 -24.87 -24.80 -7.72
N GLN A 355 -25.23 -25.03 -6.47
CA GLN A 355 -24.66 -26.14 -5.69
C GLN A 355 -25.39 -27.41 -6.11
N GLU A 356 -24.70 -28.32 -6.79
CA GLU A 356 -25.16 -29.70 -6.88
C GLU A 356 -24.87 -30.44 -5.56
N PRO A 357 -25.78 -31.31 -5.09
CA PRO A 357 -25.63 -31.99 -3.83
C PRO A 357 -24.74 -33.24 -3.99
N PHE A 358 -23.58 -33.26 -3.34
CA PHE A 358 -22.85 -34.51 -3.13
C PHE A 358 -23.61 -35.35 -2.08
N GLY A 359 -24.39 -36.30 -2.57
CA GLY A 359 -24.98 -37.36 -1.79
C GLY A 359 -23.93 -38.33 -1.25
N THR A 360 -23.94 -38.49 0.06
CA THR A 360 -23.21 -39.51 0.83
C THR A 360 -23.76 -40.89 0.52
N GLN A 361 -22.93 -41.88 0.10
CA GLN A 361 -23.14 -43.27 0.54
C GLN A 361 -21.95 -44.25 0.35
N PHE A 362 -21.47 -44.78 1.50
CA PHE A 362 -20.85 -46.09 1.86
C PHE A 362 -19.84 -46.78 0.90
N SER A 363 -18.78 -47.49 1.34
CA SER A 363 -18.68 -48.47 2.43
C SER A 363 -17.22 -48.90 2.73
N LYS A 364 -16.89 -48.98 4.02
CA LYS A 364 -16.28 -50.13 4.73
C LYS A 364 -15.32 -51.05 3.95
N VAL A 365 -14.01 -50.92 4.21
CA VAL A 365 -13.08 -52.06 4.19
C VAL A 365 -12.18 -51.97 5.44
N ARG A 366 -12.30 -52.99 6.29
CA ARG A 366 -11.38 -53.30 7.39
C ARG A 366 -10.56 -54.51 6.92
N THR A 367 -9.25 -54.40 6.89
CA THR A 367 -8.33 -55.54 7.05
C THR A 367 -7.05 -55.10 7.71
N GLN A 368 -6.66 -55.91 8.69
CA GLN A 368 -5.50 -55.88 9.56
C GLN A 368 -4.27 -56.42 8.82
N ALA A 369 -3.08 -55.89 9.09
CA ALA A 369 -1.84 -56.67 9.12
C ALA A 369 -0.74 -55.90 9.86
N GLU A 370 -0.14 -56.58 10.83
CA GLU A 370 0.97 -56.18 11.69
C GLU A 370 2.29 -56.06 10.92
N GLY A 371 3.24 -55.27 11.44
CA GLY A 371 4.63 -55.39 11.00
C GLY A 371 5.55 -54.23 11.31
N ARG A 372 6.13 -54.25 12.53
CA ARG A 372 7.53 -53.91 12.85
C ARG A 372 8.00 -52.45 12.69
N ALA A 373 8.23 -51.83 13.85
CA ALA A 373 9.05 -50.63 14.03
C ALA A 373 10.51 -50.86 13.59
N PRO A 374 11.20 -49.76 13.21
CA PRO A 374 12.50 -49.49 13.80
C PRO A 374 12.54 -48.11 14.46
N THR A 375 13.02 -48.11 15.68
CA THR A 375 13.57 -46.98 16.43
C THR A 375 14.60 -46.21 15.59
N LEU A 376 14.40 -44.91 15.42
CA LEU A 376 15.45 -43.96 15.07
C LEU A 376 15.30 -42.69 15.91
N SER A 377 16.23 -42.60 16.86
CA SER A 377 16.74 -41.45 17.61
C SER A 377 16.04 -40.10 17.44
N SER A 378 15.46 -39.66 18.56
CA SER A 378 15.34 -38.25 18.93
C SER A 378 16.68 -37.54 18.73
N THR A 379 16.72 -36.61 17.79
CA THR A 379 17.70 -35.53 17.76
C THR A 379 16.91 -34.24 17.64
N GLU A 380 16.59 -33.66 18.78
CA GLU A 380 16.21 -32.25 18.89
C GLU A 380 17.35 -31.42 18.27
N PRO A 381 17.09 -30.51 17.32
CA PRO A 381 18.06 -29.50 16.96
C PRO A 381 18.03 -28.37 18.01
N PRO A 382 19.18 -27.79 18.37
CA PRO A 382 19.30 -26.96 19.57
C PRO A 382 18.56 -25.64 19.41
N GLN A 383 17.58 -25.39 20.29
CA GLN A 383 16.79 -24.16 20.40
C GLN A 383 17.58 -22.94 20.92
N THR A 384 18.91 -22.93 20.84
CA THR A 384 19.76 -21.94 21.54
C THR A 384 20.74 -21.17 20.67
N SER A 385 20.75 -21.36 19.33
CA SER A 385 21.71 -20.66 18.44
C SER A 385 21.10 -19.86 17.27
N PHE A 386 19.77 -19.87 17.09
CA PHE A 386 19.09 -19.13 16.02
C PHE A 386 18.29 -17.90 16.49
N LEU A 387 18.35 -17.59 17.79
CA LEU A 387 17.63 -16.47 18.42
C LEU A 387 18.48 -15.21 18.62
N ILE A 388 19.78 -15.23 18.28
CA ILE A 388 20.72 -14.14 18.62
C ILE A 388 21.15 -13.29 17.40
N MET A 389 21.13 -13.82 16.17
CA MET A 389 21.60 -13.05 14.99
C MET A 389 20.55 -12.14 14.34
N GLY A 390 19.26 -12.50 14.35
CA GLY A 390 18.20 -11.64 13.77
C GLY A 390 17.93 -10.37 14.60
N ILE A 391 18.39 -10.35 15.85
CA ILE A 391 18.09 -9.31 16.84
C ILE A 391 19.22 -8.28 16.93
N ILE A 392 20.47 -8.64 16.59
CA ILE A 392 21.60 -7.69 16.60
C ILE A 392 21.49 -6.68 15.45
N LEU A 393 20.86 -7.01 14.32
CA LEU A 393 20.84 -6.12 13.14
C LEU A 393 19.73 -5.06 13.15
N VAL A 394 18.59 -5.26 13.82
CA VAL A 394 17.60 -4.18 14.07
C VAL A 394 18.04 -3.29 15.25
N TRP A 395 18.74 -3.87 16.23
CA TRP A 395 19.34 -3.15 17.35
C TRP A 395 20.54 -2.31 16.91
N PHE A 396 21.46 -2.86 16.11
CA PHE A 396 22.54 -2.08 15.50
C PHE A 396 21.95 -1.14 14.47
N SER A 397 21.02 -1.52 13.59
CA SER A 397 20.52 -0.56 12.59
C SER A 397 19.90 0.67 13.23
N SER A 398 19.12 0.55 14.31
CA SER A 398 18.46 1.69 14.94
C SER A 398 19.44 2.61 15.69
N TRP A 399 20.33 2.04 16.52
CA TRP A 399 21.34 2.81 17.27
C TRP A 399 22.48 3.34 16.38
N TRP A 400 22.81 2.63 15.31
CA TRP A 400 23.91 2.92 14.38
C TRP A 400 23.47 3.83 13.23
N LEU A 401 22.21 3.75 12.76
CA LEU A 401 21.59 4.68 11.79
C LEU A 401 21.88 6.14 12.12
N TRP A 402 21.86 6.47 13.42
CA TRP A 402 21.98 7.84 13.89
C TRP A 402 23.23 8.12 14.73
N TRP A 403 24.00 7.10 15.17
CA TRP A 403 25.41 7.32 15.53
C TRP A 403 26.21 7.86 14.32
N LEU A 404 25.81 7.46 13.11
CA LEU A 404 26.36 7.98 11.87
C LEU A 404 25.89 9.40 11.55
N GLU A 405 24.75 9.83 12.09
CA GLU A 405 24.15 11.14 11.84
C GLU A 405 24.54 12.20 12.88
N LEU A 406 24.98 11.76 14.07
CA LEU A 406 25.89 12.54 14.94
C LEU A 406 27.24 12.79 14.24
#